data_AF-A0A6J4RR04-F1
#
_entry.id   AF-A0A6J4RR04-F1
#
_cell.length_a   1.000
_cell.length_b   1.000
_cell.length_c   1.000
_cell.angle_alpha   90.00
_cell.angle_beta   90.00
_cell.angle_gamma   90.00
#
_symmetry.space_group_name_H-M   'P 1'
#
loop_
_entity.id
_entity.type
_entity.pdbx_description
1 polymer ?
#
loop_
_entity_poly.entity_id
_entity_poly.type
_entity_poly.pdbx_seq_one_letter_code
_entity_poly.pdbx_strand_id
1 'polypeptide(L)'
;MSHMPERTPDGRYIVVNGRRWRASDPSLPEERRRELVGELMSARRAMGAAKRAGDPEAERAARERVHAAKVALGERGPKWWERQAAG
;
A
#
# COMPACT_ATOMS: atom_id res chain seq x y z
N MET A 1 11.73 -16.38 7.05
CA MET A 1 11.17 -15.41 8.01
C MET A 1 10.98 -14.09 7.26
N SER A 2 9.77 -13.53 7.22
CA SER A 2 9.54 -12.25 6.52
C SER A 2 10.11 -11.12 7.38
N HIS A 3 11.27 -10.57 6.99
CA HIS A 3 11.84 -9.41 7.66
C HIS A 3 10.89 -8.22 7.45
N MET A 4 10.22 -7.78 8.52
CA MET A 4 9.44 -6.56 8.48
C MET A 4 10.41 -5.39 8.27
N PRO A 5 10.15 -4.49 7.32
CA PRO A 5 11.06 -3.39 7.06
C PRO A 5 11.16 -2.49 8.30
N GLU A 6 12.38 -2.01 8.56
CA GLU A 6 12.66 -1.06 9.64
C GLU A 6 11.72 0.15 9.56
N ARG A 7 11.24 0.63 10.70
CA ARG A 7 10.36 1.81 10.79
C ARG A 7 11.12 2.99 11.38
N THR A 8 10.76 4.20 10.94
CA THR A 8 11.21 5.42 11.62
C THR A 8 10.68 5.46 13.06
N PRO A 9 11.35 6.16 13.99
CA PRO A 9 10.90 6.26 15.39
C PRO A 9 9.47 6.79 15.54
N ASP A 10 9.02 7.68 14.65
CA ASP A 10 7.65 8.21 14.62
C ASP A 10 6.62 7.26 13.96
N GLY A 11 7.06 6.09 13.47
CA GLY A 11 6.22 5.07 12.84
C GLY A 11 5.64 5.45 11.47
N ARG A 12 5.89 6.66 10.98
CA ARG A 12 5.26 7.19 9.75
C ARG A 12 5.84 6.59 8.48
N TYR A 13 7.06 6.06 8.54
CA TYR A 13 7.76 5.50 7.39
C TYR A 13 8.34 4.12 7.68
N ILE A 14 8.40 3.29 6.66
CA ILE A 14 9.26 2.11 6.57
C ILE A 14 10.48 2.44 5.69
N VAL A 15 11.63 1.85 5.98
CA VAL A 15 12.86 1.99 5.22
C VAL A 15 13.11 0.70 4.44
N VAL A 16 13.18 0.80 3.12
CA VAL A 16 13.45 -0.32 2.22
C VAL A 16 14.58 0.11 1.28
N ASN A 17 15.72 -0.59 1.33
CA ASN A 17 16.92 -0.28 0.55
C ASN A 17 17.35 1.20 0.68
N GLY A 18 17.37 1.72 1.91
CA GLY A 18 17.72 3.12 2.21
C GLY A 18 16.65 4.16 1.83
N ARG A 19 15.56 3.76 1.15
CA ARG A 19 14.47 4.67 0.77
C ARG A 19 13.33 4.60 1.77
N ARG A 20 12.84 5.78 2.20
CA ARG A 20 11.64 5.90 3.02
C ARG A 20 10.37 5.76 2.18
N TRP A 21 9.47 4.90 2.65
CA TRP A 21 8.13 4.71 2.13
C TRP A 21 7.13 4.95 3.24
N ARG A 22 5.99 5.55 2.95
CA ARG A 22 4.99 5.78 3.97
C ARG A 22 4.43 4.46 4.50
N ALA A 23 4.40 4.31 5.82
CA ALA A 23 3.82 3.14 6.47
C ALA A 23 2.29 3.15 6.30
N SER A 24 1.69 1.95 6.33
CA SER A 24 0.23 1.82 6.40
C SER A 24 -0.29 2.50 7.67
N ASP A 25 -1.49 3.09 7.60
CA ASP A 25 -2.14 3.77 8.71
C ASP A 25 -2.35 2.78 9.88
N PRO A 26 -1.73 3.02 11.05
CA PRO A 26 -1.85 2.12 12.20
C PRO A 26 -3.22 2.17 12.86
N SER A 27 -4.07 3.17 12.56
CA SER A 27 -5.43 3.27 13.10
C SER A 27 -6.43 2.35 12.39
N LEU A 28 -6.04 1.72 11.27
CA LEU A 28 -6.89 0.77 10.56
C LEU A 28 -7.14 -0.48 11.44
N PRO A 29 -8.41 -0.90 11.63
CA PRO A 29 -8.73 -2.18 12.25
C PRO A 29 -7.98 -3.32 11.57
N GLU A 30 -7.52 -4.29 12.34
CA GLU A 30 -6.66 -5.35 11.82
C GLU A 30 -7.32 -6.12 10.66
N GLU A 31 -8.61 -6.44 10.79
CA GLU A 31 -9.40 -7.10 9.75
C GLU A 31 -9.40 -6.28 8.45
N ARG A 32 -9.69 -4.99 8.56
CA ARG A 32 -9.67 -4.08 7.41
C ARG A 32 -8.29 -3.98 6.77
N ARG A 33 -7.23 -3.95 7.60
CA ARG A 33 -5.86 -3.97 7.12
C ARG A 33 -5.56 -5.27 6.36
N ARG A 34 -5.98 -6.43 6.88
CA ARG A 34 -5.78 -7.74 6.25
C ARG A 34 -6.49 -7.81 4.89
N GLU A 35 -7.74 -7.36 4.81
CA GLU A 35 -8.49 -7.26 3.54
C GLU A 35 -7.76 -6.42 2.50
N LEU A 36 -7.35 -5.21 2.88
CA LEU A 36 -6.67 -4.29 1.98
C LEU A 36 -5.30 -4.80 1.51
N VAL A 37 -4.57 -5.50 2.39
CA VAL A 37 -3.34 -6.21 2.01
C VAL A 37 -3.66 -7.33 1.02
N GLY A 38 -4.74 -8.09 1.25
CA GLY A 38 -5.24 -9.12 0.33
C GLY A 38 -5.55 -8.55 -1.07
N GLU A 39 -6.31 -7.46 -1.13
CA GLU A 39 -6.62 -6.75 -2.37
C GLU A 39 -5.37 -6.22 -3.07
N LEU A 40 -4.43 -5.64 -2.32
CA LEU A 40 -3.16 -5.16 -2.87
C LEU A 40 -2.35 -6.29 -3.50
N MET A 41 -2.28 -7.46 -2.84
CA MET A 41 -1.57 -8.62 -3.39
C MET A 41 -2.29 -9.21 -4.60
N SER A 42 -3.62 -9.27 -4.57
CA SER A 42 -4.45 -9.69 -5.71
C SER A 42 -4.23 -8.80 -6.93
N ALA A 43 -4.28 -7.48 -6.74
CA ALA A 43 -4.04 -6.50 -7.80
C ALA A 43 -2.62 -6.56 -8.37
N ARG A 44 -1.60 -6.79 -7.53
CA ARG A 44 -0.21 -6.99 -8.00
C ARG A 44 -0.06 -8.24 -8.86
N ARG A 45 -0.72 -9.34 -8.49
CA ARG A 45 -0.74 -10.57 -9.30
C ARG A 45 -1.40 -10.33 -10.65
N ALA A 46 -2.55 -9.63 -10.67
CA ALA A 46 -3.23 -9.25 -11.91
C ALA A 46 -2.35 -8.37 -12.81
N MET A 47 -1.66 -7.38 -12.23
CA MET A 47 -0.72 -6.52 -12.96
C MET A 47 0.42 -7.33 -13.59
N GLY A 48 0.97 -8.30 -12.86
CA GLY A 48 2.01 -9.20 -13.39
C GLY A 48 1.49 -10.13 -14.49
N ALA A 49 0.24 -10.59 -14.41
CA ALA A 49 -0.40 -11.39 -15.44
C ALA A 49 -0.65 -10.57 -16.72
N ALA A 50 -1.21 -9.37 -16.59
CA ALA A 50 -1.45 -8.46 -17.71
C ALA A 50 -0.16 -8.12 -18.48
N LYS A 51 0.93 -7.83 -17.75
CA LYS A 51 2.26 -7.60 -18.34
C LYS A 51 2.77 -8.78 -19.15
N ARG A 52 2.62 -10.00 -18.64
CA ARG A 52 3.04 -11.22 -19.36
C ARG A 52 2.16 -11.49 -20.59
N ALA A 53 0.89 -11.12 -20.53
CA ALA A 53 -0.04 -11.26 -21.64
C ALA A 53 0.11 -10.14 -22.70
N GLY A 54 0.85 -9.07 -22.40
CA GLY A 54 0.92 -7.89 -23.28
C GLY A 54 -0.42 -7.14 -23.37
N ASP A 55 -1.22 -7.18 -22.31
CA ASP A 55 -2.55 -6.54 -22.25
C ASP A 55 -2.46 -5.19 -21.51
N PRO A 56 -2.40 -4.05 -22.25
CA PRO A 56 -2.24 -2.74 -21.65
C PRO A 56 -3.49 -2.28 -20.87
N GLU A 57 -4.69 -2.69 -21.26
CA GLU A 57 -5.93 -2.31 -20.58
C GLU A 57 -6.05 -3.05 -19.25
N ALA A 58 -5.76 -4.36 -19.23
CA ALA A 58 -5.70 -5.12 -17.99
C ALA A 58 -4.57 -4.62 -17.07
N GLU A 59 -3.43 -4.20 -17.62
CA GLU A 59 -2.34 -3.61 -16.83
C GLU A 59 -2.81 -2.31 -16.17
N ARG A 60 -3.46 -1.42 -16.94
CA ARG A 60 -4.00 -0.16 -16.42
C ARG A 60 -5.01 -0.39 -15.31
N ALA A 61 -5.98 -1.29 -15.52
CA ALA A 61 -6.98 -1.62 -14.50
C ALA A 61 -6.33 -2.19 -13.22
N ALA A 62 -5.35 -3.08 -13.35
CA ALA A 62 -4.63 -3.61 -12.21
C ALA A 62 -3.81 -2.53 -11.48
N ARG A 63 -3.22 -1.59 -12.22
CA ARG A 63 -2.49 -0.45 -11.65
C ARG A 63 -3.40 0.48 -10.85
N GLU A 64 -4.60 0.73 -11.34
CA GLU A 64 -5.62 1.51 -10.62
C GLU A 64 -6.03 0.82 -9.31
N ARG A 65 -6.25 -0.50 -9.33
CA ARG A 65 -6.52 -1.29 -8.12
C ARG A 65 -5.36 -1.25 -7.12
N VAL A 66 -4.12 -1.36 -7.58
CA VAL A 66 -2.92 -1.19 -6.72
C VAL A 66 -2.89 0.20 -6.10
N HIS A 67 -3.21 1.25 -6.87
CA HIS A 67 -3.26 2.60 -6.36
C HIS A 67 -4.34 2.76 -5.27
N ALA A 68 -5.56 2.33 -5.55
CA ALA A 68 -6.69 2.41 -4.63
C ALA A 68 -6.40 1.68 -3.31
N ALA A 69 -5.89 0.45 -3.36
CA ALA A 69 -5.53 -0.31 -2.16
C ALA A 69 -4.44 0.39 -1.34
N LYS A 70 -3.42 0.98 -1.98
CA LYS A 70 -2.38 1.75 -1.29
C LYS A 70 -2.90 3.04 -0.67
N VAL A 71 -3.85 3.71 -1.32
CA VAL A 71 -4.50 4.90 -0.74
C VAL A 71 -5.32 4.51 0.48
N ALA A 72 -6.11 3.44 0.38
CA ALA A 72 -6.92 2.94 1.49
C ALA A 72 -6.07 2.43 2.68
N LEU A 73 -4.90 1.84 2.40
CA LEU A 73 -3.92 1.48 3.44
C LEU A 73 -3.23 2.70 4.06
N GLY A 74 -3.40 3.90 3.51
CA GLY A 74 -2.70 5.10 3.94
C GLY A 74 -1.26 5.20 3.42
N GLU A 75 -0.81 4.31 2.54
CA GLU A 75 0.54 4.31 1.93
C GLU A 75 0.68 5.36 0.81
N ARG A 76 -0.43 5.84 0.24
CA ARG A 76 -0.51 6.90 -0.79
C ARG A 76 -1.69 7.86 -0.58
N GLY A 77 -1.68 9.00 -1.24
CA GLY A 77 -2.67 10.07 -1.04
C GLY A 77 -2.39 10.92 0.21
N PRO A 78 -3.41 11.55 0.82
CA PRO A 78 -3.26 12.36 2.03
C PRO A 78 -2.52 11.60 3.13
N LYS A 79 -1.72 12.30 3.94
CA LYS A 79 -0.99 11.69 5.04
C LYS A 79 -1.96 11.46 6.21
N TRP A 80 -2.02 10.23 6.70
CA TRP A 80 -2.95 9.87 7.78
C TRP A 80 -2.65 10.59 9.09
N TRP A 81 -1.38 10.96 9.37
CA TRP A 81 -1.01 11.73 10.57
C TRP A 81 -1.37 13.22 10.49
N GLU A 82 -1.77 13.74 9.33
CA GLU A 82 -2.28 15.11 9.20
C GLU A 82 -3.80 15.18 9.43
N ARG A 83 -4.49 14.03 9.49
CA ARG A 83 -5.93 13.96 9.80
C ARG A 83 -6.26 14.14 11.28
N GLN A 84 -5.29 13.93 12.17
CA GLN A 84 -5.41 14.11 13.62
C GLN A 84 -5.08 15.55 14.08
N ALA A 85 -4.94 16.50 13.16
CA ALA A 85 -4.71 17.92 13.46
C ALA A 85 -5.99 18.77 13.33
N ALA A 86 -7.17 18.15 13.48
CA ALA A 86 -8.40 18.86 13.84
C ALA A 86 -8.62 18.62 15.34
N GLY A 87 -8.67 19.72 16.10
CA GLY A 87 -8.57 19.77 17.56
C GLY A 87 -9.69 19.13 18.34
#